data_AF-A0A1H4EY41-F1
#
_entry.id   AF-A0A1H4EY41-F1
#
_cell.length_a   1.000
_cell.length_b   1.000
_cell.length_c   1.000
_cell.angle_alpha   90.00
_cell.angle_beta   90.00
_cell.angle_gamma   90.00
#
_symmetry.space_group_name_H-M   'P 1'
#
loop_
_entity.id
_entity.type
_entity.pdbx_description
1 polymer ?
#
loop_
_entity_poly.entity_id
_entity_poly.type
_entity_poly.pdbx_seq_one_letter_code
_entity_poly.pdbx_strand_id
1 'polypeptide(L)'
;MVNPVEASQAQRERLAFLELRAFFTGELRRSDIESRFGIKPAASSRDLALYREIAPDNLEYDSAARCYKPSELFHPVFEFNPDRVLAWLLQGFGDGLDLGLKPAAPCEGPGQLTKPDLKVLGAITRCMCAKRPARINYLSLSSGSKRREIVPVALADNGIRWHVRAYDRERKRFSDFVLTRISKVQELDQAVEGSELLGADEQWARMVEMELAPHPSIEHPQAIEADYAMQDGCLRIKARAALAGYVLRRWNVDASPDHRLDPASHHLWLRNAQTLYGVESAALAPGFPSGNSR
;
A
#
# COMPACT_ATOMS: atom_id res chain seq x y z
N MET A 1 -3.81 16.39 33.31
CA MET A 1 -3.94 15.85 31.94
C MET A 1 -2.81 14.86 31.75
N VAL A 2 -3.12 13.57 31.84
CA VAL A 2 -2.13 12.50 31.60
C VAL A 2 -1.86 12.48 30.10
N ASN A 3 -0.67 12.89 29.72
CA ASN A 3 -0.22 12.84 28.33
C ASN A 3 -0.09 11.34 27.97
N PRO A 4 -0.57 10.85 26.81
CA PRO A 4 -0.40 9.44 26.37
C PRO A 4 1.06 8.96 26.20
N VAL A 5 2.01 9.75 26.71
CA VAL A 5 3.47 9.65 26.59
C VAL A 5 4.11 8.81 27.71
N GLU A 6 3.44 8.57 28.84
CA GLU A 6 4.01 7.80 29.97
C GLU A 6 3.81 6.26 29.86
N ALA A 7 2.97 5.80 28.92
CA ALA A 7 2.74 4.38 28.70
C ALA A 7 3.86 3.75 27.87
N SER A 8 4.25 2.52 28.21
CA SER A 8 5.18 1.72 27.38
C SER A 8 4.62 1.51 25.97
N GLN A 9 5.48 1.29 24.97
CA GLN A 9 5.04 1.07 23.59
C GLN A 9 3.99 -0.03 23.48
N ALA A 10 4.23 -1.19 24.11
CA ALA A 10 3.28 -2.29 24.12
C ALA A 10 1.94 -1.90 24.75
N GLN A 11 1.93 -1.04 25.76
CA GLN A 11 0.70 -0.54 26.36
C GLN A 11 -0.02 0.44 25.44
N ARG A 12 0.69 1.36 24.78
CA ARG A 12 0.11 2.26 23.77
C ARG A 12 -0.55 1.50 22.63
N GLU A 13 0.06 0.42 22.14
CA GLU A 13 -0.53 -0.44 21.10
C GLU A 13 -1.85 -1.09 21.57
N ARG A 14 -1.94 -1.49 22.84
CA ARG A 14 -3.18 -2.04 23.43
C ARG A 14 -4.27 -0.99 23.61
N LEU A 15 -3.90 0.22 24.07
CA LEU A 15 -4.84 1.34 24.17
C LEU A 15 -5.37 1.74 22.79
N ALA A 16 -4.51 1.78 21.77
CA ALA A 16 -4.92 2.07 20.39
C ALA A 16 -5.85 1.00 19.82
N PHE A 17 -5.59 -0.30 20.07
CA PHE A 17 -6.50 -1.38 19.67
C PHE A 17 -7.86 -1.28 20.38
N LEU A 18 -7.84 -0.96 21.68
CA LEU A 18 -9.04 -0.79 22.50
C LEU A 18 -9.94 0.30 21.91
N GLU A 19 -9.35 1.47 21.65
CA GLU A 19 -10.04 2.62 21.06
C GLU A 19 -10.58 2.29 19.66
N LEU A 20 -9.74 1.71 18.80
CA LEU A 20 -10.11 1.26 17.46
C LEU A 20 -11.34 0.35 17.50
N ARG A 21 -11.31 -0.67 18.37
CA ARG A 21 -12.40 -1.64 18.48
C ARG A 21 -13.68 -0.95 18.97
N ALA A 22 -13.60 -0.20 20.07
CA ALA A 22 -14.77 0.50 20.60
C ALA A 22 -15.41 1.44 19.56
N PHE A 23 -14.58 2.18 18.82
CA PHE A 23 -15.03 3.12 17.81
C PHE A 23 -15.69 2.43 16.61
N PHE A 24 -15.04 1.43 16.01
CA PHE A 24 -15.51 0.82 14.76
C PHE A 24 -16.50 -0.34 14.95
N THR A 25 -16.54 -1.01 16.12
CA THR A 25 -17.49 -2.11 16.39
C THR A 25 -18.60 -1.75 17.37
N GLY A 26 -18.52 -0.57 18.01
CA GLY A 26 -19.53 -0.12 18.96
C GLY A 26 -19.54 -0.86 20.30
N GLU A 27 -18.63 -1.82 20.51
CA GLU A 27 -18.48 -2.53 21.78
C GLU A 27 -17.04 -2.97 22.03
N LEU A 28 -16.68 -3.03 23.31
CA LEU A 28 -15.38 -3.48 23.77
C LEU A 28 -15.52 -4.30 25.05
N ARG A 29 -14.90 -5.48 25.07
CA ARG A 29 -14.79 -6.34 26.24
C ARG A 29 -13.32 -6.52 26.62
N ARG A 30 -13.07 -6.76 27.91
CA ARG A 30 -11.71 -7.08 28.39
C ARG A 30 -11.12 -8.30 27.69
N SER A 31 -11.96 -9.30 27.41
CA SER A 31 -11.58 -10.52 26.67
C SER A 31 -11.05 -10.24 25.27
N ASP A 32 -11.46 -9.13 24.64
CA ASP A 32 -10.98 -8.75 23.31
C ASP A 32 -9.51 -8.33 23.36
N ILE A 33 -9.13 -7.57 24.38
CA ILE A 33 -7.74 -7.15 24.63
C ILE A 33 -6.89 -8.37 24.99
N GLU A 34 -7.42 -9.23 25.87
CA GLU A 34 -6.75 -10.46 26.31
C GLU A 34 -6.47 -11.40 25.12
N SER A 35 -7.48 -11.64 24.29
CA SER A 35 -7.37 -12.54 23.14
C SER A 35 -6.43 -11.98 22.07
N ARG A 36 -6.45 -10.66 21.85
CA ARG A 36 -5.62 -10.01 20.83
C ARG A 36 -4.14 -10.00 21.19
N PHE A 37 -3.81 -9.78 22.46
CA PHE A 37 -2.43 -9.56 22.91
C PHE A 37 -1.87 -10.69 23.80
N GLY A 38 -2.66 -11.72 24.10
CA GLY A 38 -2.24 -12.83 24.96
C GLY A 38 -1.93 -12.41 26.40
N ILE A 39 -2.57 -11.34 26.90
CA ILE A 39 -2.31 -10.79 28.24
C ILE A 39 -3.29 -11.34 29.28
N LYS A 40 -2.90 -11.29 30.55
CA LYS A 40 -3.74 -11.72 31.68
C LYS A 40 -4.80 -10.66 32.04
N PRO A 41 -5.93 -11.04 32.67
CA PRO A 41 -7.01 -10.13 33.03
C PRO A 41 -6.61 -8.91 33.87
N ALA A 42 -5.61 -9.05 34.75
CA ALA A 42 -5.10 -7.92 35.54
C ALA A 42 -4.39 -6.86 34.68
N ALA A 43 -3.83 -7.24 33.53
CA ALA A 43 -3.25 -6.29 32.59
C ALA A 43 -4.34 -5.60 31.76
N SER A 44 -5.32 -6.35 31.23
CA SER A 44 -6.43 -5.78 30.45
C SER A 44 -7.26 -4.79 31.25
N SER A 45 -7.53 -5.08 32.54
CA SER A 45 -8.19 -4.16 33.45
C SER A 45 -7.40 -2.87 33.69
N ARG A 46 -6.07 -2.94 33.81
CA ARG A 46 -5.22 -1.75 33.97
C ARG A 46 -5.20 -0.89 32.71
N ASP A 47 -5.13 -1.50 31.53
CA ASP A 47 -5.14 -0.76 30.27
C ASP A 47 -6.47 -0.05 30.05
N LEU A 48 -7.58 -0.71 30.33
CA LEU A 48 -8.92 -0.12 30.23
C LEU A 48 -9.13 1.02 31.25
N ALA A 49 -8.63 0.87 32.48
CA ALA A 49 -8.68 1.94 33.48
C ALA A 49 -7.86 3.15 33.01
N LEU A 50 -6.63 2.91 32.54
CA LEU A 50 -5.76 3.96 32.02
C LEU A 50 -6.39 4.68 30.82
N TYR A 51 -7.01 3.96 29.88
CA TYR A 51 -7.70 4.59 28.77
C TYR A 51 -8.81 5.53 29.24
N ARG A 52 -9.61 5.12 30.23
CA ARG A 52 -10.68 5.95 30.81
C ARG A 52 -10.16 7.13 31.63
N GLU A 53 -8.94 7.06 32.16
CA GLU A 53 -8.28 8.23 32.78
C GLU A 53 -7.83 9.25 31.73
N ILE A 54 -7.39 8.77 30.56
CA ILE A 54 -6.93 9.62 29.45
C ILE A 54 -8.12 10.25 28.72
N ALA A 55 -9.16 9.48 28.43
CA ALA A 55 -10.37 9.89 27.71
C ALA A 55 -11.64 9.48 28.49
N PRO A 56 -11.98 10.22 29.57
CA PRO A 56 -13.08 9.86 30.47
C PRO A 56 -14.45 9.81 29.79
N ASP A 57 -14.65 10.64 28.76
CA ASP A 57 -15.92 10.74 28.06
C ASP A 57 -16.06 9.69 26.94
N ASN A 58 -15.02 8.96 26.56
CA ASN A 58 -15.09 8.07 25.38
C ASN A 58 -15.90 6.79 25.62
N LEU A 59 -15.97 6.27 26.84
CA LEU A 59 -16.56 4.94 27.10
C LEU A 59 -17.60 4.94 28.21
N GLU A 60 -18.75 4.38 27.90
CA GLU A 60 -19.81 4.08 28.85
C GLU A 60 -19.87 2.57 29.12
N TYR A 61 -19.99 2.17 30.39
CA TYR A 61 -20.11 0.77 30.73
C TYR A 61 -21.58 0.33 30.71
N ASP A 62 -21.91 -0.61 29.83
CA ASP A 62 -23.22 -1.24 29.78
C ASP A 62 -23.24 -2.46 30.70
N SER A 63 -23.93 -2.36 31.84
CA SER A 63 -24.04 -3.44 32.81
C SER A 63 -24.83 -4.65 32.29
N ALA A 64 -25.79 -4.44 31.39
CA ALA A 64 -26.62 -5.52 30.85
C ALA A 64 -25.83 -6.35 29.83
N ALA A 65 -25.14 -5.68 28.90
CA ALA A 65 -24.29 -6.32 27.90
C ALA A 65 -22.91 -6.73 28.43
N ARG A 66 -22.52 -6.24 29.62
CA ARG A 66 -21.20 -6.45 30.25
C ARG A 66 -20.04 -6.04 29.34
N CYS A 67 -20.21 -4.95 28.62
CA CYS A 67 -19.21 -4.39 27.71
C CYS A 67 -19.14 -2.86 27.85
N TYR A 68 -18.10 -2.28 27.28
CA TYR A 68 -17.96 -0.83 27.12
C TYR A 68 -18.46 -0.44 25.73
N LYS A 69 -19.24 0.64 25.65
CA LYS A 69 -19.74 1.22 24.40
C LYS A 69 -19.12 2.60 24.18
N PRO A 70 -18.88 3.02 22.93
CA PRO A 70 -18.51 4.40 22.66
C PRO A 70 -19.67 5.32 23.06
N SER A 71 -19.35 6.46 23.65
CA SER A 71 -20.35 7.49 23.98
C SER A 71 -20.63 8.40 22.77
N GLU A 72 -21.60 9.30 22.92
CA GLU A 72 -21.85 10.38 21.94
C GLU A 72 -20.73 11.43 21.90
N LEU A 73 -19.94 11.55 22.96
CA LEU A 73 -18.83 12.51 23.09
C LEU A 73 -17.48 11.90 22.70
N PHE A 74 -17.48 10.72 22.07
CA PHE A 74 -16.25 9.99 21.75
C PHE A 74 -15.32 10.81 20.85
N HIS A 75 -14.10 11.05 21.34
CA HIS A 75 -13.04 11.69 20.59
C HIS A 75 -11.77 10.82 20.59
N PRO A 76 -11.36 10.24 19.45
CA PRO A 76 -10.17 9.39 19.39
C PRO A 76 -8.91 10.09 19.91
N VAL A 77 -8.21 9.44 20.83
CA VAL A 77 -6.91 9.86 21.36
C VAL A 77 -5.78 9.48 20.40
N PHE A 78 -5.95 8.37 19.66
CA PHE A 78 -5.01 7.88 18.67
C PHE A 78 -5.52 8.19 17.26
N GLU A 79 -4.63 8.68 16.41
CA GLU A 79 -4.94 8.91 15.00
C GLU A 79 -5.21 7.58 14.29
N PHE A 80 -6.37 7.46 13.65
CA PHE A 80 -6.71 6.32 12.82
C PHE A 80 -6.07 6.46 11.44
N ASN A 81 -5.16 5.55 11.10
CA ASN A 81 -4.68 5.41 9.74
C ASN A 81 -5.72 4.62 8.91
N PRO A 82 -6.35 5.21 7.88
CA PRO A 82 -7.42 4.55 7.12
C PRO A 82 -7.01 3.20 6.53
N ASP A 83 -5.79 3.08 5.98
CA ASP A 83 -5.31 1.83 5.37
C ASP A 83 -5.23 0.70 6.41
N ARG A 84 -4.75 0.99 7.62
CA ARG A 84 -4.69 0.01 8.72
C ARG A 84 -6.08 -0.37 9.21
N VAL A 85 -7.00 0.60 9.33
CA VAL A 85 -8.38 0.35 9.73
C VAL A 85 -9.08 -0.55 8.73
N LEU A 86 -9.01 -0.20 7.44
CA LEU A 86 -9.64 -0.97 6.37
C LEU A 86 -9.02 -2.36 6.25
N ALA A 87 -7.70 -2.50 6.40
CA ALA A 87 -7.04 -3.81 6.44
C ALA A 87 -7.50 -4.64 7.65
N TRP A 88 -7.64 -4.04 8.82
CA TRP A 88 -8.14 -4.73 10.01
C TRP A 88 -9.61 -5.15 9.87
N LEU A 89 -10.48 -4.31 9.29
CA LEU A 89 -11.87 -4.67 8.99
C LEU A 89 -11.94 -5.84 8.00
N LEU A 90 -11.10 -5.81 6.97
CA LEU A 90 -11.09 -6.82 5.91
C LEU A 90 -10.44 -8.14 6.33
N GLN A 91 -9.34 -8.11 7.08
CA GLN A 91 -8.50 -9.29 7.38
C GLN A 91 -8.55 -9.71 8.85
N GLY A 92 -9.05 -8.88 9.77
CA GLY A 92 -9.12 -9.18 11.20
C GLY A 92 -7.81 -9.00 11.98
N PHE A 93 -6.69 -8.69 11.31
CA PHE A 93 -5.38 -8.46 11.94
C PHE A 93 -4.56 -7.42 11.16
N GLY A 94 -3.57 -6.79 11.81
CA GLY A 94 -2.79 -5.68 11.26
C GLY A 94 -1.27 -5.75 11.45
N ASP A 95 -0.77 -6.75 12.17
CA ASP A 95 0.63 -6.91 12.59
C ASP A 95 1.27 -8.23 12.10
N GLY A 96 0.66 -8.89 11.12
CA GLY A 96 1.25 -10.03 10.41
C GLY A 96 1.17 -11.38 11.13
N LEU A 97 0.62 -11.43 12.34
CA LEU A 97 0.27 -12.69 13.00
C LEU A 97 -1.21 -12.99 12.76
N ASP A 98 -1.48 -13.99 11.92
CA ASP A 98 -2.84 -14.49 11.75
C ASP A 98 -3.23 -15.30 13.00
N LEU A 99 -3.95 -14.65 13.90
CA LEU A 99 -4.50 -15.24 15.12
C LEU A 99 -5.79 -16.05 14.85
N GLY A 100 -6.24 -16.16 13.60
CA GLY A 100 -7.54 -16.76 13.26
C GLY A 100 -8.71 -15.99 13.85
N LEU A 101 -8.53 -14.70 14.17
CA LEU A 101 -9.58 -13.85 14.72
C LEU A 101 -10.63 -13.59 13.62
N LYS A 102 -11.91 -13.68 14.00
CA LYS A 102 -12.99 -13.35 13.07
C LYS A 102 -12.93 -11.84 12.71
N PRO A 103 -13.18 -11.48 11.45
CA PRO A 103 -13.35 -10.08 11.06
C PRO A 103 -14.36 -9.38 11.97
N ALA A 104 -14.08 -8.12 12.28
CA ALA A 104 -14.88 -7.32 13.21
C ALA A 104 -16.28 -6.98 12.64
N ALA A 105 -16.40 -6.93 11.32
CA ALA A 105 -17.64 -6.72 10.59
C ALA A 105 -17.63 -7.55 9.29
N PRO A 106 -18.80 -7.85 8.69
CA PRO A 106 -18.85 -8.40 7.35
C PRO A 106 -18.14 -7.46 6.37
N CYS A 107 -17.02 -7.91 5.82
CA CYS A 107 -16.21 -7.14 4.89
C CYS A 107 -15.62 -8.11 3.88
N GLU A 108 -15.78 -7.80 2.59
CA GLU A 108 -15.23 -8.56 1.50
C GLU A 108 -14.46 -7.63 0.57
N GLY A 109 -13.45 -8.16 -0.08
CA GLY A 109 -12.62 -7.44 -1.02
C GLY A 109 -12.05 -8.38 -2.07
N PRO A 110 -11.50 -7.84 -3.17
CA PRO A 110 -11.02 -8.65 -4.29
C PRO A 110 -9.87 -9.59 -3.92
N GLY A 111 -9.26 -9.41 -2.74
CA GLY A 111 -8.06 -10.12 -2.32
C GLY A 111 -6.88 -9.81 -3.25
N GLN A 112 -5.81 -10.59 -3.11
CA GLN A 112 -4.67 -10.49 -4.03
C GLN A 112 -4.67 -11.68 -4.97
N LEU A 113 -4.83 -11.41 -6.27
CA LEU A 113 -4.86 -12.44 -7.32
C LEU A 113 -3.52 -13.17 -7.45
N THR A 114 -2.41 -12.50 -7.11
CA THR A 114 -1.07 -13.07 -7.18
C THR A 114 -0.32 -12.92 -5.87
N LYS A 115 0.29 -14.00 -5.38
CA LYS A 115 1.12 -14.01 -4.18
C LYS A 115 2.55 -14.41 -4.56
N PRO A 116 3.57 -13.57 -4.35
CA PRO A 116 4.95 -13.96 -4.62
C PRO A 116 5.39 -15.06 -3.64
N ASP A 117 6.28 -15.94 -4.09
CA ASP A 117 6.96 -16.88 -3.19
C ASP A 117 7.79 -16.09 -2.17
N LEU A 118 7.50 -16.24 -0.88
CA LEU A 118 8.18 -15.53 0.19
C LEU A 118 9.67 -15.90 0.30
N LYS A 119 10.07 -17.10 -0.15
CA LYS A 119 11.48 -17.49 -0.24
C LYS A 119 12.20 -16.67 -1.32
N VAL A 120 11.57 -16.47 -2.47
CA VAL A 120 12.08 -15.63 -3.56
C VAL A 120 12.15 -14.18 -3.11
N LEU A 121 11.06 -13.65 -2.54
CA LEU A 121 11.01 -12.27 -2.02
C LEU A 121 12.12 -12.06 -0.99
N GLY A 122 12.25 -12.95 0.00
CA GLY A 122 13.29 -12.85 1.02
C GLY A 122 14.72 -12.93 0.46
N ALA A 123 14.96 -13.75 -0.56
CA ALA A 123 16.27 -13.81 -1.21
C ALA A 123 16.60 -12.51 -1.96
N ILE A 124 15.65 -11.97 -2.72
CA ILE A 124 15.82 -10.70 -3.45
C ILE A 124 16.03 -9.53 -2.49
N THR A 125 15.24 -9.43 -1.41
CA THR A 125 15.38 -8.33 -0.46
C THR A 125 16.70 -8.38 0.31
N ARG A 126 17.20 -9.58 0.65
CA ARG A 126 18.55 -9.72 1.23
C ARG A 126 19.64 -9.24 0.26
N CYS A 127 19.58 -9.64 -1.02
CA CYS A 127 20.51 -9.17 -2.04
C CYS A 127 20.46 -7.63 -2.17
N MET A 128 19.25 -7.05 -2.19
CA MET A 128 19.03 -5.60 -2.26
C MET A 128 19.62 -4.87 -1.04
N CYS A 129 19.32 -5.32 0.18
CA CYS A 129 19.85 -4.73 1.41
C CYS A 129 21.38 -4.86 1.51
N ALA A 130 21.93 -5.99 1.09
CA ALA A 130 23.37 -6.23 1.05
C ALA A 130 24.08 -5.54 -0.12
N LYS A 131 23.34 -4.90 -1.04
CA LYS A 131 23.84 -4.33 -2.30
C LYS A 131 24.66 -5.36 -3.10
N ARG A 132 24.12 -6.57 -3.23
CA ARG A 132 24.74 -7.68 -3.95
C ARG A 132 23.93 -8.07 -5.18
N PRO A 133 24.59 -8.48 -6.28
CA PRO A 133 23.90 -9.00 -7.44
C PRO A 133 23.23 -10.34 -7.13
N ALA A 134 22.17 -10.64 -7.88
CA ALA A 134 21.47 -11.90 -7.86
C ALA A 134 21.42 -12.49 -9.25
N ARG A 135 21.75 -13.77 -9.35
CA ARG A 135 21.43 -14.59 -10.53
C ARG A 135 20.05 -15.18 -10.35
N ILE A 136 19.15 -14.87 -11.28
CA ILE A 136 17.78 -15.34 -11.27
C ILE A 136 17.47 -16.22 -12.48
N ASN A 137 16.54 -17.16 -12.31
CA ASN A 137 15.84 -17.77 -13.43
C ASN A 137 14.50 -17.05 -13.60
N TYR A 138 14.33 -16.32 -14.71
CA TYR A 138 13.17 -15.49 -14.98
C TYR A 138 12.36 -16.03 -16.16
N LEU A 139 11.05 -16.18 -15.97
CA LEU A 139 10.12 -16.58 -17.01
C LEU A 139 9.57 -15.36 -17.74
N SER A 140 10.18 -15.00 -18.86
CA SER A 140 9.76 -13.89 -19.72
C SER A 140 8.56 -14.26 -20.59
N LEU A 141 7.63 -13.33 -20.78
CA LEU A 141 6.51 -13.51 -21.71
C LEU A 141 6.95 -13.63 -23.17
N SER A 142 8.04 -12.94 -23.55
CA SER A 142 8.48 -12.89 -24.94
C SER A 142 9.56 -13.92 -25.27
N SER A 143 10.27 -14.44 -24.27
CA SER A 143 11.45 -15.27 -24.51
C SER A 143 11.58 -16.49 -23.60
N GLY A 144 10.54 -16.81 -22.83
CA GLY A 144 10.50 -17.99 -21.97
C GLY A 144 11.46 -17.91 -20.78
N SER A 145 11.88 -19.06 -20.28
CA SER A 145 12.75 -19.17 -19.11
C SER A 145 14.18 -18.83 -19.50
N LYS A 146 14.75 -17.81 -18.86
CA LYS A 146 16.14 -17.41 -19.05
C LYS A 146 16.82 -17.09 -17.73
N ARG A 147 18.12 -17.35 -17.68
CA ARG A 147 18.97 -16.89 -16.58
C ARG A 147 19.31 -15.41 -16.80
N ARG A 148 19.29 -14.63 -15.72
CA ARG A 148 19.65 -13.20 -15.70
C ARG A 148 20.52 -12.91 -14.51
N GLU A 149 21.46 -12.00 -14.65
CA GLU A 149 22.17 -11.39 -13.53
C GLU A 149 21.66 -9.98 -13.36
N ILE A 150 21.10 -9.73 -12.18
CA ILE A 150 20.45 -8.47 -11.85
C ILE A 150 21.04 -7.88 -10.58
N VAL A 151 21.08 -6.56 -10.48
CA VAL A 151 21.33 -5.86 -9.22
C VAL A 151 19.99 -5.32 -8.72
N PRO A 152 19.33 -5.98 -7.76
CA PRO A 152 18.04 -5.52 -7.25
C PRO A 152 18.22 -4.22 -6.46
N VAL A 153 17.41 -3.20 -6.78
CA VAL A 153 17.57 -1.85 -6.22
C VAL A 153 16.31 -1.31 -5.53
N ALA A 154 15.12 -1.77 -5.92
CA ALA A 154 13.88 -1.40 -5.23
C ALA A 154 12.78 -2.46 -5.42
N LEU A 155 11.84 -2.50 -4.47
CA LEU A 155 10.56 -3.18 -4.64
C LEU A 155 9.50 -2.17 -5.12
N ALA A 156 8.60 -2.64 -5.98
CA ALA A 156 7.47 -1.86 -6.45
C ALA A 156 6.19 -2.70 -6.42
N ASP A 157 5.16 -2.16 -5.79
CA ASP A 157 3.80 -2.67 -5.88
C ASP A 157 3.01 -1.85 -6.90
N ASN A 158 2.45 -2.52 -7.91
CA ASN A 158 1.61 -1.87 -8.91
C ASN A 158 0.11 -2.06 -8.66
N GLY A 159 -0.28 -2.58 -7.49
CA GLY A 159 -1.66 -2.85 -7.10
C GLY A 159 -2.22 -4.20 -7.57
N ILE A 160 -1.50 -4.90 -8.46
CA ILE A 160 -1.92 -6.22 -8.98
C ILE A 160 -0.85 -7.28 -8.69
N ARG A 161 0.42 -6.93 -8.87
CA ARG A 161 1.58 -7.80 -8.67
C ARG A 161 2.79 -7.01 -8.21
N TRP A 162 3.61 -7.67 -7.41
CA TRP A 162 4.90 -7.13 -6.98
C TRP A 162 6.00 -7.31 -8.02
N HIS A 163 6.85 -6.31 -8.13
CA HIS A 163 8.04 -6.31 -8.97
C HIS A 163 9.27 -5.95 -8.15
N VAL A 164 10.42 -6.40 -8.64
CA VAL A 164 11.72 -5.84 -8.27
C VAL A 164 12.23 -5.00 -9.43
N ARG A 165 12.52 -3.72 -9.16
CA ARG A 165 13.32 -2.86 -10.03
C ARG A 165 14.78 -3.27 -9.87
N ALA A 166 15.45 -3.56 -10.97
CA ALA A 166 16.83 -4.01 -10.93
C ALA A 166 17.62 -3.55 -12.15
N TYR A 167 18.92 -3.34 -11.99
CA TYR A 167 19.84 -3.20 -13.12
C TYR A 167 20.07 -4.57 -13.75
N ASP A 168 19.67 -4.76 -15.01
CA ASP A 168 19.90 -5.97 -15.79
C ASP A 168 21.28 -5.90 -16.46
N ARG A 169 22.25 -6.68 -15.97
CA ARG A 169 23.64 -6.66 -16.48
C ARG A 169 23.75 -7.13 -17.93
N GLU A 170 22.85 -8.00 -18.38
CA GLU A 170 22.82 -8.48 -19.76
C GLU A 170 22.37 -7.37 -20.71
N ARG A 171 21.40 -6.55 -20.28
CA ARG A 171 20.83 -5.45 -21.08
C ARG A 171 21.43 -4.08 -20.78
N LYS A 172 22.25 -3.98 -19.74
CA LYS A 172 22.88 -2.76 -19.23
C LYS A 172 21.90 -1.61 -18.98
N ARG A 173 20.74 -1.92 -18.40
CA ARG A 173 19.69 -0.94 -18.08
C ARG A 173 18.86 -1.37 -16.88
N PHE A 174 18.18 -0.41 -16.26
CA PHE A 174 17.18 -0.71 -15.24
C PHE A 174 15.92 -1.32 -15.87
N SER A 175 15.33 -2.30 -15.20
CA SER A 175 14.16 -3.04 -15.68
C SER A 175 13.34 -3.59 -14.52
N ASP A 176 12.06 -3.82 -14.77
CA ASP A 176 11.13 -4.39 -13.80
C ASP A 176 10.99 -5.91 -14.00
N PHE A 177 11.18 -6.66 -12.93
CA PHE A 177 11.02 -8.12 -12.90
C PHE A 177 9.88 -8.50 -11.97
N VAL A 178 8.85 -9.16 -12.52
CA VAL A 178 7.70 -9.63 -11.73
C VAL A 178 8.16 -10.75 -10.79
N LEU A 179 7.93 -10.61 -9.48
CA LEU A 179 8.42 -11.58 -8.49
C LEU A 179 7.87 -12.99 -8.71
N THR A 180 6.60 -13.13 -9.11
CA THR A 180 5.98 -14.45 -9.38
C THR A 180 6.54 -15.17 -10.60
N ARG A 181 7.37 -14.50 -11.42
CA ARG A 181 8.04 -15.09 -12.59
C ARG A 181 9.50 -15.46 -12.31
N ILE A 182 9.98 -15.23 -11.09
CA ILE A 182 11.31 -15.63 -10.65
C ILE A 182 11.19 -17.00 -9.98
N SER A 183 11.80 -18.03 -10.57
CA SER A 183 11.71 -19.41 -10.06
C SER A 183 12.90 -19.83 -9.20
N LYS A 184 14.04 -19.14 -9.34
CA LYS A 184 15.25 -19.39 -8.55
C LYS A 184 16.03 -18.10 -8.38
N VAL A 185 16.62 -17.93 -7.21
CA VAL A 185 17.51 -16.82 -6.87
C VAL A 185 18.79 -17.40 -6.28
N GLN A 186 19.93 -16.92 -6.77
CA GLN A 186 21.25 -17.20 -6.23
C GLN A 186 21.96 -15.86 -6.01
N GLU A 187 22.29 -15.53 -4.77
CA GLU A 187 23.14 -14.39 -4.46
C GLU A 187 24.55 -14.60 -5.05
N LEU A 188 25.13 -13.54 -5.59
CA LEU A 188 26.47 -13.55 -6.14
C LEU A 188 27.39 -12.70 -5.26
N ASP A 189 28.57 -13.25 -4.96
CA ASP A 189 29.62 -12.51 -4.27
C ASP A 189 30.45 -11.72 -5.29
N GLN A 190 29.84 -10.66 -5.82
CA GLN A 190 30.42 -9.77 -6.82
C GLN A 190 30.18 -8.32 -6.40
N ALA A 191 31.13 -7.45 -6.74
CA ALA A 191 30.97 -6.02 -6.53
C ALA A 191 29.84 -5.46 -7.43
N VAL A 192 29.20 -4.40 -6.92
CA VAL A 192 28.21 -3.60 -7.65
C VAL A 192 28.84 -2.27 -8.00
N GLU A 193 28.73 -1.85 -9.25
CA GLU A 193 29.21 -0.54 -9.70
C GLU A 193 28.20 0.57 -9.37
N GLY A 194 28.67 1.81 -9.23
CA GLY A 194 27.79 2.94 -8.93
C GLY A 194 26.67 3.17 -9.97
N SER A 195 26.94 2.83 -11.23
CA SER A 195 26.00 2.87 -12.36
C SER A 195 24.86 1.84 -12.26
N GLU A 196 25.02 0.82 -11.42
CA GLU A 196 24.03 -0.26 -11.22
C GLU A 196 23.13 -0.02 -10.00
N LEU A 197 23.42 1.03 -9.22
CA LEU A 197 22.68 1.39 -8.01
C LEU A 197 21.49 2.29 -8.33
N LEU A 198 20.52 2.32 -7.39
CA LEU A 198 19.27 3.07 -7.53
C LEU A 198 19.46 4.56 -7.91
N GLY A 199 20.53 5.20 -7.44
CA GLY A 199 20.83 6.60 -7.75
C GLY A 199 21.16 6.87 -9.22
N ALA A 200 21.55 5.85 -9.98
CA ALA A 200 21.81 5.93 -11.41
C ALA A 200 20.56 5.63 -12.27
N ASP A 201 19.44 5.22 -11.66
CA ASP A 201 18.18 4.98 -12.37
C ASP A 201 17.43 6.30 -12.56
N GLU A 202 17.57 6.93 -13.72
CA GLU A 202 16.91 8.21 -14.04
C GLU A 202 15.38 8.13 -13.91
N GLN A 203 14.78 6.99 -14.32
CA GLN A 203 13.34 6.78 -14.22
C GLN A 203 12.90 6.68 -12.74
N TRP A 204 13.77 6.18 -11.86
CA TRP A 204 13.49 6.19 -10.43
C TRP A 204 13.78 7.55 -9.79
N ALA A 205 14.87 8.22 -10.15
CA ALA A 205 15.23 9.51 -9.58
C ALA A 205 14.18 10.60 -9.88
N ARG A 206 13.57 10.55 -11.07
CA ARG A 206 12.55 11.51 -11.51
C ARG A 206 11.20 11.29 -10.83
N MET A 207 10.69 12.34 -10.18
CA MET A 207 9.30 12.44 -9.76
C MET A 207 8.46 13.09 -10.87
N VAL A 208 7.32 12.49 -11.17
CA VAL A 208 6.33 12.96 -12.14
C VAL A 208 5.11 13.43 -11.35
N GLU A 209 4.70 14.67 -11.57
CA GLU A 209 3.48 15.24 -11.01
C GLU A 209 2.35 15.10 -12.04
N MET A 210 1.31 14.36 -11.67
CA MET A 210 0.17 14.03 -12.50
C MET A 210 -1.06 14.73 -11.94
N GLU A 211 -1.76 15.48 -12.80
CA GLU A 211 -2.99 16.19 -12.47
C GLU A 211 -4.17 15.38 -12.98
N LEU A 212 -4.89 14.73 -12.07
CA LEU A 212 -6.06 13.93 -12.38
C LEU A 212 -7.32 14.79 -12.22
N ALA A 213 -8.10 14.90 -13.27
CA ALA A 213 -9.39 15.59 -13.25
C ALA A 213 -10.53 14.58 -13.50
N PRO A 214 -11.79 14.89 -13.15
CA PRO A 214 -12.93 14.14 -13.64
C PRO A 214 -12.89 14.05 -15.17
N HIS A 215 -13.25 12.89 -15.72
CA HIS A 215 -13.27 12.69 -17.16
C HIS A 215 -14.22 13.72 -17.82
N PRO A 216 -13.79 14.49 -18.84
CA PRO A 216 -14.58 15.60 -19.40
C PRO A 216 -15.97 15.21 -19.93
N SER A 217 -16.12 13.95 -20.35
CA SER A 217 -17.38 13.39 -20.86
C SER A 217 -18.36 12.90 -19.77
N ILE A 218 -18.07 13.11 -18.48
CA ILE A 218 -18.98 12.79 -17.38
C ILE A 218 -19.96 13.93 -17.15
N GLU A 219 -21.26 13.61 -17.09
CA GLU A 219 -22.35 14.59 -16.91
C GLU A 219 -22.32 15.27 -15.52
N HIS A 220 -21.93 14.53 -14.48
CA HIS A 220 -21.90 14.99 -13.09
C HIS A 220 -20.51 14.82 -12.46
N PRO A 221 -19.55 15.70 -12.79
CA PRO A 221 -18.17 15.59 -12.30
C PRO A 221 -18.05 15.71 -10.78
N GLN A 222 -19.01 16.35 -10.10
CA GLN A 222 -19.01 16.55 -8.65
C GLN A 222 -19.02 15.21 -7.88
N ALA A 223 -19.60 14.16 -8.44
CA ALA A 223 -19.55 12.82 -7.84
C ALA A 223 -18.11 12.30 -7.80
N ILE A 224 -17.37 12.46 -8.89
CA ILE A 224 -15.95 12.08 -8.98
C ILE A 224 -15.11 12.98 -8.06
N GLU A 225 -15.38 14.28 -8.02
CA GLU A 225 -14.68 15.20 -7.11
C GLU A 225 -14.85 14.79 -5.65
N ALA A 226 -16.06 14.35 -5.26
CA ALA A 226 -16.34 13.86 -3.91
C ALA A 226 -15.63 12.53 -3.60
N ASP A 227 -15.64 11.56 -4.52
CA ASP A 227 -14.97 10.26 -4.36
C ASP A 227 -13.47 10.41 -4.05
N TYR A 228 -12.82 11.39 -4.68
CA TYR A 228 -11.37 11.61 -4.58
C TYR A 228 -10.98 12.81 -3.71
N ALA A 229 -11.95 13.46 -3.05
CA ALA A 229 -11.75 14.69 -2.27
C ALA A 229 -10.94 15.76 -3.03
N MET A 230 -11.30 15.99 -4.30
CA MET A 230 -10.59 16.93 -5.17
C MET A 230 -10.71 18.36 -4.70
N GLN A 231 -9.68 19.16 -5.00
CA GLN A 231 -9.72 20.62 -4.82
C GLN A 231 -9.66 21.27 -6.20
N ASP A 232 -10.60 22.17 -6.49
CA ASP A 232 -10.73 22.87 -7.78
C ASP A 232 -10.78 21.90 -8.99
N GLY A 233 -11.51 20.78 -8.85
CA GLY A 233 -11.67 19.77 -9.90
C GLY A 233 -10.38 18.99 -10.24
N CYS A 234 -9.40 18.98 -9.34
CA CYS A 234 -8.11 18.33 -9.57
C CYS A 234 -7.60 17.57 -8.34
N LEU A 235 -7.13 16.35 -8.57
CA LEU A 235 -6.30 15.58 -7.64
C LEU A 235 -4.86 15.55 -8.18
N ARG A 236 -3.93 16.14 -7.43
CA ARG A 236 -2.50 16.10 -7.76
C ARG A 236 -1.84 14.92 -7.07
N ILE A 237 -1.24 14.03 -7.85
CA ILE A 237 -0.48 12.89 -7.34
C ILE A 237 0.95 12.91 -7.87
N LYS A 238 1.89 12.46 -7.05
CA LYS A 238 3.30 12.37 -7.40
C LYS A 238 3.72 10.90 -7.42
N ALA A 239 4.35 10.47 -8.52
CA ALA A 239 4.89 9.13 -8.65
C ALA A 239 6.29 9.16 -9.27
N ARG A 240 7.10 8.14 -8.99
CA ARG A 240 8.37 7.91 -9.69
C ARG A 240 8.08 7.66 -11.16
N ALA A 241 8.90 8.17 -12.10
CA ALA A 241 8.68 7.94 -13.54
C ALA A 241 8.63 6.44 -13.88
N ALA A 242 9.43 5.61 -13.21
CA ALA A 242 9.37 4.15 -13.32
C ALA A 242 7.98 3.55 -12.97
N LEU A 243 7.15 4.27 -12.20
CA LEU A 243 5.85 3.79 -11.72
C LEU A 243 4.64 4.55 -12.27
N ALA A 244 4.83 5.69 -12.96
CA ALA A 244 3.73 6.59 -13.34
C ALA A 244 2.64 5.87 -14.17
N GLY A 245 3.01 5.12 -15.20
CA GLY A 245 2.03 4.41 -16.02
C GLY A 245 1.35 3.24 -15.29
N TYR A 246 2.01 2.63 -14.29
CA TYR A 246 1.35 1.66 -13.42
C TYR A 246 0.26 2.31 -12.56
N VAL A 247 0.52 3.51 -12.03
CA VAL A 247 -0.45 4.28 -11.24
C VAL A 247 -1.66 4.64 -12.09
N LEU A 248 -1.44 5.19 -13.30
CA LEU A 248 -2.50 5.55 -14.22
C LEU A 248 -3.36 4.34 -14.60
N ARG A 249 -2.72 3.20 -14.88
CA ARG A 249 -3.43 1.95 -15.18
C ARG A 249 -4.21 1.41 -13.99
N ARG A 250 -3.67 1.47 -12.78
CA ARG A 250 -4.32 0.95 -11.57
C ARG A 250 -5.66 1.65 -11.31
N TRP A 251 -5.72 2.95 -11.58
CA TRP A 251 -6.91 3.77 -11.36
C TRP A 251 -7.74 3.99 -12.62
N ASN A 252 -7.46 3.23 -13.70
CA ASN A 252 -8.11 3.38 -15.01
C ASN A 252 -8.20 4.84 -15.45
N VAL A 253 -7.10 5.59 -15.33
CA VAL A 253 -7.03 6.98 -15.79
C VAL A 253 -6.86 6.98 -17.30
N ASP A 254 -7.71 7.74 -17.99
CA ASP A 254 -7.49 8.04 -19.40
C ASP A 254 -6.28 8.98 -19.55
N ALA A 255 -5.19 8.47 -20.11
CA ALA A 255 -3.98 9.23 -20.41
C ALA A 255 -3.91 9.67 -21.88
N SER A 256 -5.01 9.60 -22.61
CA SER A 256 -5.12 10.17 -23.95
C SER A 256 -5.16 11.71 -23.89
N PRO A 257 -4.44 12.41 -24.79
CA PRO A 257 -4.50 13.87 -24.85
C PRO A 257 -5.90 14.42 -25.15
N ASP A 258 -6.73 13.61 -25.81
CA ASP A 258 -8.06 13.94 -26.33
C ASP A 258 -9.20 13.26 -25.55
N HIS A 259 -8.94 12.76 -24.34
CA HIS A 259 -9.93 12.15 -23.42
C HIS A 259 -10.91 11.18 -24.14
N ARG A 260 -10.38 10.33 -25.01
CA ARG A 260 -11.16 9.53 -25.96
C ARG A 260 -11.64 8.19 -25.41
N LEU A 261 -11.18 7.78 -24.23
CA LEU A 261 -11.61 6.53 -23.64
C LEU A 261 -13.02 6.68 -23.05
N ASP A 262 -13.70 5.55 -22.90
CA ASP A 262 -15.06 5.53 -22.37
C ASP A 262 -15.08 6.03 -20.91
N PRO A 263 -15.81 7.13 -20.61
CA PRO A 263 -15.91 7.66 -19.25
C PRO A 263 -16.52 6.67 -18.28
N ALA A 264 -17.36 5.71 -18.72
CA ALA A 264 -17.95 4.73 -17.82
C ALA A 264 -16.93 3.74 -17.23
N SER A 265 -15.79 3.56 -17.90
CA SER A 265 -14.67 2.74 -17.42
C SER A 265 -13.49 3.56 -16.91
N HIS A 266 -13.42 4.85 -17.28
CA HIS A 266 -12.33 5.77 -16.96
C HIS A 266 -12.88 7.06 -16.37
N HIS A 267 -13.18 7.05 -15.07
CA HIS A 267 -13.75 8.23 -14.39
C HIS A 267 -12.79 9.42 -14.29
N LEU A 268 -11.49 9.16 -14.47
CA LEU A 268 -10.42 10.14 -14.33
C LEU A 268 -9.71 10.34 -15.67
N TRP A 269 -9.29 11.57 -15.93
CA TRP A 269 -8.46 11.95 -17.07
C TRP A 269 -7.19 12.64 -16.62
N LEU A 270 -6.06 12.32 -17.27
CA LEU A 270 -4.78 12.97 -17.03
C LEU A 270 -4.71 14.30 -17.80
N ARG A 271 -5.02 15.39 -17.09
CA ARG A 271 -5.09 16.75 -17.68
C ARG A 271 -3.76 17.22 -18.26
N ASN A 272 -2.64 16.81 -17.67
CA ASN A 272 -1.30 17.27 -18.03
C ASN A 272 -0.44 16.17 -18.67
N ALA A 273 -0.98 15.43 -19.65
CA ALA A 273 -0.34 14.26 -20.29
C ALA A 273 1.12 14.49 -20.75
N GLN A 274 1.51 15.72 -21.09
CA GLN A 274 2.90 16.09 -21.39
C GLN A 274 3.91 15.76 -20.27
N THR A 275 3.45 15.64 -19.02
CA THR A 275 4.26 15.23 -17.87
C THR A 275 4.89 13.84 -18.06
N LEU A 276 4.28 13.02 -18.92
CA LEU A 276 4.75 11.66 -19.26
C LEU A 276 5.85 11.65 -20.34
N TYR A 277 6.29 12.79 -20.87
CA TYR A 277 7.39 12.82 -21.82
C TYR A 277 8.67 12.21 -21.22
N GLY A 278 9.27 11.25 -21.91
CA GLY A 278 10.46 10.51 -21.44
C GLY A 278 10.21 9.55 -20.27
N VAL A 279 8.94 9.26 -19.95
CA VAL A 279 8.55 8.29 -18.92
C VAL A 279 8.34 6.93 -19.56
N GLU A 280 9.24 5.99 -19.31
CA GLU A 280 9.19 4.66 -19.95
C GLU A 280 7.92 3.88 -19.56
N SER A 281 7.47 4.01 -18.31
CA SER A 281 6.28 3.31 -17.82
C SER A 281 4.99 3.82 -18.45
N ALA A 282 4.97 4.99 -19.08
CA ALA A 282 3.77 5.60 -19.67
C ALA A 282 3.12 4.73 -20.74
N ALA A 283 3.89 3.86 -21.42
CA ALA A 283 3.37 2.86 -22.35
C ALA A 283 2.37 1.87 -21.73
N LEU A 284 2.28 1.82 -20.39
CA LEU A 284 1.31 1.00 -19.65
C LEU A 284 0.00 1.73 -19.36
N ALA A 285 -0.02 3.06 -19.48
CA ALA A 285 -1.18 3.88 -19.14
C ALA A 285 -2.28 3.74 -20.22
N PRO A 286 -3.55 3.61 -19.82
CA PRO A 286 -4.67 3.59 -20.76
C PRO A 286 -4.67 4.83 -21.65
N GLY A 287 -4.89 4.67 -22.96
CA GLY A 287 -5.05 5.82 -23.87
C GLY A 287 -3.77 6.56 -24.22
N PHE A 288 -2.65 6.29 -23.54
CA PHE A 288 -1.36 6.90 -23.86
C PHE A 288 -0.93 6.51 -25.28
N PRO A 289 -0.65 7.48 -26.17
CA PRO A 289 -0.24 7.18 -27.53
C PRO A 289 1.12 6.49 -27.48
N SER A 290 1.18 5.25 -27.95
CA SER A 290 2.42 4.51 -28.12
C SER A 290 3.30 5.22 -29.16
N GLY A 291 4.09 6.20 -28.73
CA GLY A 291 5.21 6.69 -29.52
C GLY A 291 6.15 5.51 -29.75
N ASN A 292 6.41 5.16 -31.01
CA ASN A 292 7.30 4.07 -31.41
C ASN A 292 8.57 4.05 -30.54
N SER A 293 8.58 3.18 -29.54
CA SER A 293 9.77 2.88 -28.76
C SER A 293 10.64 1.98 -29.63
N ARG A 294 11.58 2.57 -30.36
CA ARG A 294 12.75 1.89 -30.92
C ARG A 294 13.99 2.56 -30.38
#